data_AF-A0A9P7CJB5-F1
#
_entry.id   AF-A0A9P7CJB5-F1
#
_cell.length_a   1.000
_cell.length_b   1.000
_cell.length_c   1.000
_cell.angle_alpha   90.00
_cell.angle_beta   90.00
_cell.angle_gamma   90.00
#
_symmetry.space_group_name_H-M   'P 1'
#
loop_
_entity.id
_entity.type
_entity.pdbx_description
1 polymer ?
#
loop_
_entity_poly.entity_id
_entity_poly.type
_entity_poly.pdbx_seq_one_letter_code
_entity_poly.pdbx_strand_id
1 'polypeptide(L)'
;MDTEMSEDNSKPDSASVAEDKDDFQKAISTLDSVDEEKIDGSTLSTPIDEDSSQKKTGRKEAAKSTPANEDRHGDDISRNSVDDSPSTKQKRPLDEELSIEGIVFQAPGSDRLFIDRFDLSQTFFNLQTSMKQKKWKLSLEQNVHFALAATSILLITPSKYPEQLQQFFTEKEWAETSDRIQDLYGIKRKPMPVDTVSNMLCIIDNLMNKTINREEAVVSLMKLPLDEYEHKFSQALGGLILKLMRVPMDEDANETELCSRFIDPFLTGLLDAPDQGICLRWINDATLEAKTYADFTKNRPNLCITKCCGVKWKSSLAYGEVKPAIREKNHFSLCKDLLKVAVFCKDALDHQLMQGTLGIQITGRTIKFYLLTLPAKGLYVMIELATIKIPDSLQDLPRFVPELPNVLKILDVFHRVCVPVIDVASAKNRYTPTLPHQKFDQLFTISKDRKKPCHLKIRHN
;
A
#
# COMPACT_ATOMS: atom_id res chain seq x y z
N MET A 1 -29.57 66.65 -2.09
CA MET A 1 -29.78 66.32 -0.68
C MET A 1 -28.68 65.35 -0.31
N ASP A 2 -27.58 65.96 0.13
CA ASP A 2 -26.35 65.35 0.59
C ASP A 2 -26.49 64.93 2.06
N THR A 3 -25.99 63.74 2.42
CA THR A 3 -25.48 63.32 3.74
C THR A 3 -24.88 61.92 3.52
N GLU A 4 -23.57 61.67 3.39
CA GLU A 4 -22.39 61.90 4.25
C GLU A 4 -22.43 61.20 5.63
N MET A 5 -21.30 60.53 5.95
CA MET A 5 -20.82 60.00 7.25
C MET A 5 -21.37 58.59 7.64
N SER A 6 -20.59 57.60 8.10
CA SER A 6 -19.22 57.57 8.64
C SER A 6 -18.65 56.15 8.64
N GLU A 7 -17.35 56.05 8.36
CA GLU A 7 -16.48 54.90 8.68
C GLU A 7 -16.38 54.69 10.19
N ASP A 8 -16.21 53.44 10.64
CA ASP A 8 -15.56 53.18 11.92
C ASP A 8 -14.64 51.95 11.83
N ASN A 9 -13.37 52.24 12.11
CA ASN A 9 -12.22 51.34 12.11
C ASN A 9 -12.03 50.79 13.53
N SER A 10 -11.89 49.48 13.69
CA SER A 10 -11.18 48.94 14.85
C SER A 10 -10.33 47.72 14.48
N LYS A 11 -9.03 47.99 14.38
CA LYS A 11 -7.96 46.99 14.61
C LYS A 11 -8.01 46.52 16.07
N PRO A 12 -7.36 45.38 16.37
CA PRO A 12 -6.37 45.43 17.43
C PRO A 12 -5.00 44.97 16.96
N ASP A 13 -4.01 45.62 17.57
CA ASP A 13 -2.59 45.52 17.30
C ASP A 13 -1.98 44.16 17.68
N SER A 14 -0.95 43.85 16.90
CA SER A 14 0.06 42.83 17.11
C SER A 14 0.88 43.06 18.37
N ALA A 15 1.11 42.01 19.15
CA ALA A 15 2.33 41.85 19.92
C ALA A 15 2.85 40.40 19.74
N SER A 16 4.03 40.34 19.15
CA SER A 16 4.86 39.16 18.91
C SER A 16 5.43 38.58 20.20
N VAL A 17 5.40 37.26 20.34
CA VAL A 17 6.50 36.52 20.98
C VAL A 17 6.84 35.37 20.02
N ALA A 18 7.88 35.62 19.23
CA ALA A 18 8.58 34.62 18.46
C ALA A 18 9.69 34.07 19.36
N GLU A 19 9.62 32.79 19.70
CA GLU A 19 10.74 31.95 20.13
C GLU A 19 10.25 30.49 20.01
N ASP A 20 11.16 29.57 19.68
CA ASP A 20 10.97 28.11 19.46
C ASP A 20 10.44 27.61 18.10
N LYS A 21 10.77 28.28 16.99
CA LYS A 21 10.52 27.73 15.63
C LYS A 21 11.75 27.21 14.87
N ASP A 22 12.97 27.46 15.33
CA ASP A 22 14.17 27.11 14.56
C ASP A 22 14.95 25.87 15.05
N ASP A 23 14.72 25.38 16.27
CA ASP A 23 15.38 24.14 16.74
C ASP A 23 14.66 22.84 16.32
N PHE A 24 13.39 22.93 15.90
CA PHE A 24 12.59 21.77 15.49
C PHE A 24 12.89 21.32 14.04
N GLN A 25 13.38 22.23 13.19
CA GLN A 25 13.76 21.92 11.81
C GLN A 25 15.09 21.14 11.73
N LYS A 26 15.95 21.28 12.75
CA LYS A 26 17.29 20.67 12.79
C LYS A 26 17.30 19.23 13.32
N ALA A 27 16.25 18.81 14.02
CA ALA A 27 16.09 17.44 14.54
C ALA A 27 15.53 16.44 13.51
N ILE A 28 14.88 16.93 12.43
CA ILE A 28 14.27 16.06 11.41
C ILE A 28 15.26 15.68 10.30
N SER A 29 16.32 16.46 10.06
CA SER A 29 17.38 16.10 9.11
C SER A 29 18.30 14.97 9.60
N THR A 30 18.21 14.56 10.88
CA THR A 30 19.06 13.52 11.48
C THR A 30 18.43 12.12 11.46
N LEU A 31 17.19 11.97 10.97
CA LEU A 31 16.50 10.67 10.90
C LEU A 31 16.36 10.10 9.48
N ASP A 32 16.61 10.91 8.45
CA ASP A 32 16.67 10.47 7.04
C ASP A 32 18.09 10.04 6.59
N SER A 33 19.10 10.11 7.47
CA SER A 33 20.51 9.87 7.13
C SER A 33 21.13 8.57 7.67
N VAL A 34 20.31 7.60 8.12
CA VAL A 34 20.81 6.28 8.53
C VAL A 34 20.23 5.19 7.63
N ASP A 35 20.59 5.24 6.34
CA ASP A 35 20.53 4.11 5.40
C ASP A 35 21.40 4.40 4.15
N GLU A 36 22.60 4.97 4.32
CA GLU A 36 23.64 4.95 3.28
C GLU A 36 24.93 4.33 3.84
N GLU A 37 25.10 3.03 3.62
CA GLU A 37 26.43 2.42 3.67
C GLU A 37 27.25 2.90 2.48
N LYS A 38 28.38 3.52 2.81
CA LYS A 38 29.46 3.95 1.94
C LYS A 38 29.91 2.84 0.98
N ILE A 39 29.83 3.11 -0.31
CA ILE A 39 30.76 2.54 -1.30
C ILE A 39 31.71 3.67 -1.68
N ASP A 40 32.97 3.49 -1.30
CA ASP A 40 34.08 4.37 -1.59
C ASP A 40 34.43 4.27 -3.09
N GLY A 41 34.67 5.41 -3.72
CA GLY A 41 34.86 5.49 -5.17
C GLY A 41 35.05 6.91 -5.68
N SER A 42 35.94 7.68 -5.06
CA SER A 42 36.46 8.91 -5.66
C SER A 42 37.24 8.57 -6.94
N THR A 43 36.88 9.15 -8.08
CA THR A 43 37.74 10.07 -8.86
C THR A 43 36.89 10.79 -9.92
N LEU A 44 36.96 12.13 -9.89
CA LEU A 44 36.36 13.10 -10.81
C LEU A 44 36.70 12.86 -12.29
N SER A 45 35.77 13.19 -13.21
CA SER A 45 35.83 14.40 -14.08
C SER A 45 34.83 14.30 -15.25
N THR A 46 33.95 15.30 -15.40
CA THR A 46 33.22 15.68 -16.63
C THR A 46 33.94 16.87 -17.30
N PRO A 47 33.55 17.40 -18.49
CA PRO A 47 32.70 16.88 -19.58
C PRO A 47 33.28 17.10 -21.03
N ILE A 48 32.63 16.47 -22.02
CA ILE A 48 32.24 16.95 -23.38
C ILE A 48 33.27 17.74 -24.23
N ASP A 49 33.68 17.21 -25.40
CA ASP A 49 33.25 17.71 -26.74
C ASP A 49 33.84 16.94 -27.95
N GLU A 50 33.04 16.94 -29.02
CA GLU A 50 33.31 16.95 -30.46
C GLU A 50 34.33 16.01 -31.17
N ASP A 51 33.74 15.18 -32.05
CA ASP A 51 33.99 15.09 -33.50
C ASP A 51 35.27 14.45 -34.09
N SER A 52 35.02 13.75 -35.20
CA SER A 52 35.90 13.41 -36.31
C SER A 52 36.87 12.19 -36.22
N SER A 53 36.57 11.22 -37.10
CA SER A 53 37.44 10.76 -38.19
C SER A 53 38.79 10.07 -37.94
N GLN A 54 38.88 8.89 -38.57
CA GLN A 54 40.02 8.35 -39.33
C GLN A 54 41.11 7.49 -38.64
N LYS A 55 41.06 6.22 -39.07
CA LYS A 55 42.13 5.43 -39.71
C LYS A 55 43.41 5.09 -38.94
N LYS A 56 43.66 3.77 -39.02
CA LYS A 56 44.88 3.06 -39.43
C LYS A 56 45.79 2.53 -38.32
N THR A 57 45.96 1.20 -38.44
CA THR A 57 47.19 0.39 -38.32
C THR A 57 47.84 0.34 -36.94
N GLY A 58 48.16 -0.81 -36.36
CA GLY A 58 48.30 -2.15 -36.91
C GLY A 58 49.42 -2.86 -36.13
N ARG A 59 49.38 -4.20 -36.18
CA ARG A 59 50.42 -5.16 -35.76
C ARG A 59 50.64 -5.33 -34.24
N LYS A 60 50.35 -6.53 -33.72
CA LYS A 60 51.23 -7.74 -33.67
C LYS A 60 52.35 -7.53 -32.65
N GLU A 61 52.68 -8.44 -31.75
CA GLU A 61 52.54 -9.89 -31.73
C GLU A 61 52.91 -10.37 -30.32
N ALA A 62 52.40 -11.54 -29.93
CA ALA A 62 53.08 -12.65 -29.24
C ALA A 62 53.92 -12.40 -27.98
N ALA A 63 54.02 -13.29 -27.00
CA ALA A 63 53.42 -14.57 -26.65
C ALA A 63 54.20 -15.08 -25.40
N LYS A 64 53.61 -16.03 -24.66
CA LYS A 64 54.29 -17.01 -23.77
C LYS A 64 54.93 -16.40 -22.50
N SER A 65 54.97 -17.04 -21.34
CA SER A 65 54.74 -18.44 -20.95
C SER A 65 54.65 -18.49 -19.42
N THR A 66 53.81 -19.40 -18.92
CA THR A 66 53.74 -20.02 -17.58
C THR A 66 55.06 -20.74 -17.20
N PRO A 67 55.18 -21.48 -16.06
CA PRO A 67 54.55 -21.43 -14.71
C PRO A 67 55.60 -21.69 -13.56
N ALA A 68 55.08 -22.05 -12.36
CA ALA A 68 55.72 -22.79 -11.25
C ALA A 68 56.48 -21.91 -10.22
N ASN A 69 56.52 -22.21 -8.92
CA ASN A 69 56.22 -23.42 -8.15
C ASN A 69 56.15 -23.05 -6.64
N GLU A 70 55.54 -23.93 -5.81
CA GLU A 70 56.02 -24.43 -4.49
C GLU A 70 56.64 -23.45 -3.45
N ASP A 71 56.45 -23.51 -2.13
CA ASP A 71 55.89 -24.46 -1.16
C ASP A 71 56.19 -23.86 0.25
N ARG A 72 55.60 -24.42 1.32
CA ARG A 72 56.08 -24.42 2.74
C ARG A 72 56.01 -23.10 3.54
N HIS A 73 55.85 -23.06 4.87
CA HIS A 73 55.42 -23.90 6.00
C HIS A 73 55.59 -22.96 7.23
N GLY A 74 54.84 -23.13 8.32
CA GLY A 74 55.24 -22.55 9.61
C GLY A 74 54.10 -22.11 10.54
N ASP A 75 53.71 -23.02 11.44
CA ASP A 75 52.97 -22.71 12.66
C ASP A 75 53.79 -21.78 13.58
N ASP A 76 53.11 -20.88 14.31
CA ASP A 76 53.59 -20.51 15.64
C ASP A 76 52.47 -20.05 16.59
N ILE A 77 52.64 -20.43 17.86
CA ILE A 77 51.70 -20.35 18.99
C ILE A 77 52.07 -19.15 19.88
N SER A 78 51.08 -18.36 20.35
CA SER A 78 51.18 -17.57 21.60
C SER A 78 49.79 -17.04 22.01
N ARG A 79 49.10 -17.63 23.01
CA ARG A 79 49.07 -17.28 24.45
C ARG A 79 48.49 -15.89 24.82
N ASN A 80 47.22 -15.94 25.25
CA ASN A 80 46.52 -15.27 26.35
C ASN A 80 46.87 -13.83 26.77
N SER A 81 45.83 -12.99 26.80
CA SER A 81 45.54 -12.14 27.97
C SER A 81 44.03 -12.09 28.22
N VAL A 82 43.64 -12.53 29.41
CA VAL A 82 42.33 -12.33 30.02
C VAL A 82 42.26 -10.87 30.44
N ASP A 83 41.21 -10.16 30.02
CA ASP A 83 40.82 -8.91 30.66
C ASP A 83 39.34 -9.00 31.06
N ASP A 84 39.13 -8.78 32.34
CA ASP A 84 37.93 -9.02 33.11
C ASP A 84 37.18 -7.70 33.22
N SER A 85 36.00 -7.58 32.60
CA SER A 85 35.09 -6.44 32.80
C SER A 85 33.67 -6.75 32.31
N PRO A 86 32.66 -6.17 32.96
CA PRO A 86 31.52 -6.92 33.47
C PRO A 86 30.48 -7.20 32.40
N SER A 87 29.85 -8.38 32.52
CA SER A 87 28.63 -8.75 31.84
C SER A 87 27.60 -7.62 31.91
N THR A 88 27.50 -6.82 30.85
CA THR A 88 26.31 -6.02 30.57
C THR A 88 25.21 -7.03 30.34
N LYS A 89 24.41 -7.26 31.39
CA LYS A 89 23.10 -7.89 31.30
C LYS A 89 22.40 -7.28 30.09
N GLN A 90 22.30 -8.05 29.00
CA GLN A 90 21.44 -7.74 27.87
C GLN A 90 20.06 -7.46 28.46
N LYS A 91 19.66 -6.18 28.48
CA LYS A 91 18.26 -5.82 28.68
C LYS A 91 17.51 -6.47 27.53
N ARG A 92 16.59 -7.39 27.87
CA ARG A 92 15.63 -7.94 26.92
C ARG A 92 14.90 -6.76 26.26
N PRO A 93 14.83 -6.69 24.92
CA PRO A 93 14.05 -5.65 24.26
C PRO A 93 12.61 -6.14 24.13
N LEU A 94 11.80 -6.11 25.20
CA LEU A 94 10.39 -6.53 25.07
C LEU A 94 9.34 -5.85 25.92
N ASP A 95 9.69 -5.01 26.89
CA ASP A 95 8.71 -4.53 27.87
C ASP A 95 8.65 -2.98 27.90
N GLU A 96 8.26 -2.37 26.78
CA GLU A 96 7.81 -0.97 26.79
C GLU A 96 6.40 -0.92 27.41
N GLU A 97 6.27 -0.20 28.52
CA GLU A 97 5.00 -0.01 29.21
C GLU A 97 4.02 0.77 28.32
N LEU A 98 2.76 0.33 28.31
CA LEU A 98 1.69 0.97 27.56
C LEU A 98 1.32 2.29 28.25
N SER A 99 1.19 3.38 27.50
CA SER A 99 0.53 4.60 27.97
C SER A 99 -0.82 4.74 27.27
N ILE A 100 -1.87 5.04 28.04
CA ILE A 100 -3.22 5.26 27.53
C ILE A 100 -3.69 6.70 27.75
N GLU A 101 -2.78 7.57 28.20
CA GLU A 101 -3.10 8.93 28.58
C GLU A 101 -3.61 9.72 27.37
N GLY A 102 -4.81 10.29 27.50
CA GLY A 102 -5.46 11.03 26.42
C GLY A 102 -6.00 10.16 25.27
N ILE A 103 -5.98 8.82 25.36
CA ILE A 103 -6.60 7.93 24.36
C ILE A 103 -8.05 7.64 24.74
N VAL A 104 -8.97 8.20 23.94
CA VAL A 104 -10.41 8.04 24.13
C VAL A 104 -11.00 7.38 22.89
N PHE A 105 -11.55 6.17 23.06
CA PHE A 105 -12.41 5.54 22.07
C PHE A 105 -13.84 6.00 22.32
N GLN A 106 -14.54 6.40 21.26
CA GLN A 106 -15.91 6.88 21.36
C GLN A 106 -16.87 5.69 21.46
N ALA A 107 -17.72 5.69 22.49
CA ALA A 107 -18.78 4.69 22.60
C ALA A 107 -19.74 4.81 21.41
N PRO A 108 -20.31 3.69 20.93
CA PRO A 108 -21.25 3.73 19.81
C PRO A 108 -22.48 4.55 20.20
N GLY A 109 -22.91 5.43 19.29
CA GLY A 109 -24.11 6.26 19.45
C GLY A 109 -25.39 5.50 19.11
N SER A 110 -26.43 6.21 18.62
CA SER A 110 -27.68 5.59 18.15
C SER A 110 -27.56 4.98 16.75
N ASP A 111 -26.67 5.48 15.91
CA ASP A 111 -26.40 4.96 14.56
C ASP A 111 -25.44 3.77 14.64
N ARG A 112 -26.00 2.59 14.92
CA ARG A 112 -25.27 1.33 15.15
C ARG A 112 -25.56 0.32 14.05
N LEU A 113 -24.58 -0.52 13.75
CA LEU A 113 -24.75 -1.62 12.82
C LEU A 113 -25.06 -2.91 13.56
N PHE A 114 -26.28 -3.43 13.36
CA PHE A 114 -26.73 -4.72 13.85
C PHE A 114 -26.75 -5.77 12.74
N ILE A 115 -26.38 -7.00 13.11
CA ILE A 115 -26.50 -8.22 12.31
C ILE A 115 -27.41 -9.15 13.12
N ASP A 116 -28.70 -9.19 12.76
CA ASP A 116 -29.75 -9.79 13.58
C ASP A 116 -29.75 -9.27 15.03
N ARG A 117 -29.22 -10.08 15.97
CA ARG A 117 -29.10 -9.75 17.39
C ARG A 117 -27.68 -9.34 17.80
N PHE A 118 -26.72 -9.45 16.89
CA PHE A 118 -25.32 -9.13 17.13
C PHE A 118 -25.06 -7.65 16.83
N ASP A 119 -24.53 -6.94 17.83
CA ASP A 119 -24.24 -5.52 17.75
C ASP A 119 -22.78 -5.29 17.38
N LEU A 120 -22.52 -5.16 16.09
CA LEU A 120 -21.16 -5.02 15.58
C LEU A 120 -20.48 -3.75 16.09
N SER A 121 -21.23 -2.65 16.20
CA SER A 121 -20.71 -1.37 16.71
C SER A 121 -20.26 -1.50 18.17
N GLN A 122 -21.02 -2.20 19.01
CA GLN A 122 -20.62 -2.47 20.40
C GLN A 122 -19.42 -3.40 20.48
N THR A 123 -19.42 -4.48 19.72
CA THR A 123 -18.34 -5.46 19.72
C THR A 123 -17.03 -4.82 19.26
N PHE A 124 -17.08 -3.97 18.23
CA PHE A 124 -15.92 -3.20 17.78
C PHE A 124 -15.41 -2.22 18.86
N PHE A 125 -16.31 -1.53 19.56
CA PHE A 125 -15.92 -0.68 20.69
C PHE A 125 -15.30 -1.48 21.85
N ASN A 126 -15.81 -2.68 22.13
CA ASN A 126 -15.23 -3.59 23.13
C ASN A 126 -13.81 -4.04 22.71
N LEU A 127 -13.62 -4.34 21.43
CA LEU A 127 -12.29 -4.61 20.85
C LEU A 127 -11.34 -3.43 21.08
N GLN A 128 -11.75 -2.21 20.77
CA GLN A 128 -10.93 -1.02 20.97
C GLN A 128 -10.56 -0.81 22.44
N THR A 129 -11.55 -0.84 23.33
CA THR A 129 -11.36 -0.59 24.76
C THR A 129 -10.54 -1.68 25.45
N SER A 130 -10.51 -2.91 24.94
CA SER A 130 -9.66 -3.97 25.46
C SER A 130 -8.16 -3.66 25.40
N MET A 131 -7.73 -2.78 24.49
CA MET A 131 -6.34 -2.33 24.43
C MET A 131 -5.91 -1.61 25.70
N LYS A 132 -6.85 -0.94 26.40
CA LYS A 132 -6.58 -0.23 27.66
C LYS A 132 -6.26 -1.17 28.83
N GLN A 133 -6.60 -2.45 28.70
CA GLN A 133 -6.33 -3.46 29.71
C GLN A 133 -4.96 -4.11 29.52
N LYS A 134 -4.24 -3.77 28.44
CA LYS A 134 -2.89 -4.30 28.17
C LYS A 134 -1.87 -3.55 29.01
N LYS A 135 -0.96 -4.30 29.63
CA LYS A 135 0.15 -3.75 30.41
C LYS A 135 1.29 -3.23 29.52
N TRP A 136 1.51 -3.91 28.40
CA TRP A 136 2.64 -3.68 27.50
C TRP A 136 2.14 -3.23 26.14
N LYS A 137 2.96 -2.43 25.46
CA LYS A 137 2.71 -2.08 24.06
C LYS A 137 2.60 -3.34 23.19
N LEU A 138 1.72 -3.27 22.19
CA LEU A 138 1.46 -4.36 21.27
C LEU A 138 2.42 -4.31 20.08
N SER A 139 2.92 -5.45 19.63
CA SER A 139 3.67 -5.54 18.37
C SER A 139 2.74 -5.36 17.18
N LEU A 140 3.12 -4.52 16.21
CA LEU A 140 2.28 -4.23 15.04
C LEU A 140 2.03 -5.47 14.19
N GLU A 141 3.07 -6.27 13.93
CA GLU A 141 3.00 -7.46 13.09
C GLU A 141 2.07 -8.56 13.63
N GLN A 142 1.95 -8.67 14.96
CA GLN A 142 1.05 -9.65 15.59
C GLN A 142 -0.34 -9.07 15.87
N ASN A 143 -0.51 -7.74 15.85
CA ASN A 143 -1.74 -7.09 16.31
C ASN A 143 -2.30 -6.10 15.28
N VAL A 144 -2.14 -6.36 13.98
CA VAL A 144 -2.57 -5.46 12.90
C VAL A 144 -4.06 -5.10 12.96
N HIS A 145 -4.91 -6.03 13.40
CA HIS A 145 -6.34 -5.77 13.60
C HIS A 145 -6.59 -4.78 14.76
N PHE A 146 -5.84 -4.88 15.86
CA PHE A 146 -5.89 -3.89 16.94
C PHE A 146 -5.33 -2.53 16.49
N ALA A 147 -4.27 -2.53 15.68
CA ALA A 147 -3.69 -1.30 15.13
C ALA A 147 -4.69 -0.55 14.24
N LEU A 148 -5.38 -1.25 13.35
CA LEU A 148 -6.46 -0.67 12.55
C LEU A 148 -7.66 -0.28 13.43
N ALA A 149 -8.02 -1.09 14.42
CA ALA A 149 -9.11 -0.75 15.33
C ALA A 149 -8.79 0.53 16.13
N ALA A 150 -7.54 0.77 16.50
CA ALA A 150 -7.10 1.99 17.17
C ALA A 150 -7.33 3.25 16.32
N THR A 151 -7.38 3.12 14.98
CA THR A 151 -7.72 4.21 14.04
C THR A 151 -9.19 4.19 13.61
N SER A 152 -10.03 3.40 14.28
CA SER A 152 -11.47 3.18 14.03
C SER A 152 -11.81 2.30 12.82
N ILE A 153 -10.85 1.50 12.35
CA ILE A 153 -11.02 0.63 11.17
C ILE A 153 -11.09 -0.85 11.59
N LEU A 154 -12.18 -1.51 11.24
CA LEU A 154 -12.33 -2.97 11.31
C LEU A 154 -11.88 -3.60 9.98
N LEU A 155 -10.82 -4.41 10.02
CA LEU A 155 -10.34 -5.16 8.85
C LEU A 155 -11.09 -6.49 8.72
N ILE A 156 -11.76 -6.71 7.60
CA ILE A 156 -12.45 -7.97 7.29
C ILE A 156 -11.71 -8.69 6.17
N THR A 157 -11.31 -9.93 6.44
CA THR A 157 -10.80 -10.89 5.46
C THR A 157 -11.83 -12.01 5.28
N PRO A 158 -12.68 -11.99 4.24
CA PRO A 158 -13.83 -12.91 4.14
C PRO A 158 -13.48 -14.39 4.28
N SER A 159 -12.34 -14.81 3.70
CA SER A 159 -11.92 -16.22 3.69
C SER A 159 -11.05 -16.63 4.88
N LYS A 160 -10.89 -15.77 5.90
CA LYS A 160 -9.96 -16.03 7.01
C LYS A 160 -10.50 -15.45 8.31
N TYR A 161 -10.72 -16.35 9.27
CA TYR A 161 -11.07 -15.96 10.63
C TYR A 161 -9.80 -15.56 11.43
N PRO A 162 -9.74 -14.37 12.02
CA PRO A 162 -8.60 -13.95 12.83
C PRO A 162 -8.71 -14.49 14.26
N GLU A 163 -8.00 -15.59 14.56
CA GLU A 163 -7.97 -16.24 15.89
C GLU A 163 -7.75 -15.26 17.05
N GLN A 164 -6.96 -14.20 16.86
CA GLN A 164 -6.72 -13.17 17.86
C GLN A 164 -7.97 -12.36 18.27
N LEU A 165 -9.02 -12.37 17.46
CA LEU A 165 -10.29 -11.68 17.72
C LEU A 165 -11.36 -12.61 18.32
N GLN A 166 -11.02 -13.87 18.62
CA GLN A 166 -11.98 -14.87 19.09
C GLN A 166 -12.70 -14.52 20.40
N GLN A 167 -12.10 -13.65 21.21
CA GLN A 167 -12.71 -13.14 22.44
C GLN A 167 -13.83 -12.12 22.19
N PHE A 168 -13.97 -11.61 20.95
CA PHE A 168 -14.97 -10.61 20.57
C PHE A 168 -15.93 -11.12 19.50
N PHE A 169 -15.43 -11.92 18.57
CA PHE A 169 -16.20 -12.47 17.45
C PHE A 169 -16.12 -13.98 17.49
N THR A 170 -17.24 -14.67 17.50
CA THR A 170 -17.28 -16.07 17.09
C THR A 170 -17.00 -16.18 15.59
N GLU A 171 -16.59 -17.36 15.12
CA GLU A 171 -16.40 -17.62 13.68
C GLU A 171 -17.68 -17.35 12.88
N LYS A 172 -18.83 -17.70 13.45
CA LYS A 172 -20.15 -17.42 12.86
C LYS A 172 -20.42 -15.91 12.75
N GLU A 173 -20.26 -15.15 13.83
CA GLU A 173 -20.47 -13.69 13.80
C GLU A 173 -19.50 -12.99 12.84
N TRP A 174 -18.27 -13.51 12.69
CA TRP A 174 -17.31 -12.99 11.71
C TRP A 174 -17.78 -13.21 10.27
N ALA A 175 -18.25 -14.42 9.95
CA ALA A 175 -18.80 -14.74 8.63
C ALA A 175 -20.05 -13.90 8.33
N GLU A 176 -20.99 -13.82 9.27
CA GLU A 176 -22.21 -13.00 9.14
C GLU A 176 -21.89 -11.50 9.01
N THR A 177 -20.84 -11.02 9.68
CA THR A 177 -20.32 -9.66 9.51
C THR A 177 -19.77 -9.43 8.10
N SER A 178 -18.97 -10.37 7.59
CA SER A 178 -18.47 -10.32 6.22
C SER A 178 -19.60 -10.30 5.20
N ASP A 179 -20.60 -11.17 5.35
CA ASP A 179 -21.75 -11.25 4.45
C ASP A 179 -22.61 -9.98 4.51
N ARG A 180 -22.88 -9.46 5.71
CA ARG A 180 -23.63 -8.21 5.88
C ARG A 180 -22.97 -7.04 5.18
N ILE A 181 -21.65 -6.91 5.30
CA ILE A 181 -20.90 -5.82 4.65
C ILE A 181 -20.91 -6.00 3.13
N GLN A 182 -20.74 -7.23 2.63
CA GLN A 182 -20.86 -7.52 1.21
C GLN A 182 -22.25 -7.15 0.67
N ASP A 183 -23.32 -7.49 1.39
CA ASP A 183 -24.69 -7.14 1.01
C ASP A 183 -24.95 -5.63 1.00
N LEU A 184 -24.52 -4.92 2.05
CA LEU A 184 -24.68 -3.47 2.18
C LEU A 184 -24.07 -2.71 1.01
N TYR A 185 -22.93 -3.17 0.49
CA TYR A 185 -22.22 -2.54 -0.61
C TYR A 185 -22.35 -3.29 -1.94
N GLY A 186 -23.23 -4.30 -2.01
CA GLY A 186 -23.47 -5.10 -3.21
C GLY A 186 -22.20 -5.76 -3.77
N ILE A 187 -21.25 -6.15 -2.92
CA ILE A 187 -20.01 -6.83 -3.30
C ILE A 187 -20.36 -8.26 -3.69
N LYS A 188 -20.54 -8.51 -4.99
CA LYS A 188 -20.97 -9.81 -5.50
C LYS A 188 -19.85 -10.49 -6.25
N ARG A 189 -19.74 -11.81 -6.08
CA ARG A 189 -18.95 -12.65 -6.98
C ARG A 189 -19.53 -12.54 -8.39
N LYS A 190 -18.69 -12.23 -9.36
CA LYS A 190 -19.08 -12.25 -10.78
C LYS A 190 -18.94 -13.68 -11.32
N PRO A 191 -19.87 -14.15 -12.18
CA PRO A 191 -19.69 -15.42 -12.87
C PRO A 191 -18.51 -15.34 -13.85
N MET A 192 -17.96 -16.49 -14.22
CA MET A 192 -16.91 -16.57 -15.24
C MET A 192 -17.53 -16.41 -16.64
N PRO A 193 -17.13 -15.41 -17.44
CA PRO A 193 -17.54 -15.30 -18.82
C PRO A 193 -16.72 -16.28 -19.68
N VAL A 194 -17.25 -17.50 -19.85
CA VAL A 194 -16.53 -18.64 -20.43
C VAL A 194 -16.03 -18.35 -21.85
N ASP A 195 -16.86 -17.72 -22.68
CA ASP A 195 -16.49 -17.38 -24.06
C ASP A 195 -15.37 -16.35 -24.12
N THR A 196 -15.47 -15.29 -23.30
CA THR A 196 -14.43 -14.26 -23.16
C THR A 196 -13.09 -14.88 -22.75
N VAL A 197 -13.11 -15.73 -21.72
CA VAL A 197 -11.92 -16.44 -21.22
C VAL A 197 -11.34 -17.33 -22.31
N SER A 198 -12.18 -18.13 -22.98
CA SER A 198 -11.72 -19.04 -24.04
C SER A 198 -11.09 -18.30 -25.21
N ASN A 199 -11.66 -17.16 -25.60
CA ASN A 199 -11.14 -16.32 -26.69
C ASN A 199 -9.79 -15.69 -26.32
N MET A 200 -9.66 -15.16 -25.09
CA MET A 200 -8.39 -14.61 -24.60
C MET A 200 -7.30 -15.69 -24.54
N LEU A 201 -7.64 -16.90 -24.07
CA LEU A 201 -6.72 -18.03 -24.04
C LEU A 201 -6.26 -18.46 -25.42
N CYS A 202 -7.16 -18.47 -26.42
CA CYS A 202 -6.81 -18.76 -27.82
C CYS A 202 -5.80 -17.75 -28.39
N ILE A 203 -5.97 -16.47 -28.09
CA ILE A 203 -5.02 -15.42 -28.51
C ILE A 203 -3.66 -15.63 -27.83
N ILE A 204 -3.64 -15.93 -26.52
CA ILE A 204 -2.40 -16.21 -25.80
C ILE A 204 -1.72 -17.46 -26.37
N ASP A 205 -2.45 -18.53 -26.67
CA ASP A 205 -1.88 -19.76 -27.25
C ASP A 205 -1.22 -19.47 -28.61
N ASN A 206 -1.86 -18.70 -29.47
CA ASN A 206 -1.28 -18.23 -30.73
C ASN A 206 0.03 -17.45 -30.52
N LEU A 207 0.05 -16.52 -29.55
CA LEU A 207 1.26 -15.78 -29.18
C LEU A 207 2.37 -16.74 -28.68
N MET A 208 2.01 -17.71 -27.84
CA MET A 208 2.94 -18.69 -27.28
C MET A 208 3.51 -19.62 -28.35
N ASN A 209 2.72 -19.97 -29.36
CA ASN A 209 3.11 -20.76 -30.52
C ASN A 209 3.80 -19.94 -31.62
N LYS A 210 4.01 -18.63 -31.41
CA LYS A 210 4.63 -17.69 -32.37
C LYS A 210 3.88 -17.59 -33.70
N THR A 211 2.58 -17.92 -33.72
CA THR A 211 1.73 -17.73 -34.91
C THR A 211 1.39 -16.25 -35.10
N ILE A 212 1.38 -15.49 -34.01
CA ILE A 212 1.26 -14.03 -33.97
C ILE A 212 2.34 -13.42 -33.09
N ASN A 213 2.68 -12.16 -33.36
CA ASN A 213 3.55 -11.33 -32.52
C ASN A 213 2.76 -10.61 -31.40
N ARG A 214 3.47 -9.83 -30.56
CA ARG A 214 2.87 -9.17 -29.39
C ARG A 214 1.83 -8.12 -29.81
N GLU A 215 2.14 -7.33 -30.81
CA GLU A 215 1.28 -6.25 -31.33
C GLU A 215 0.00 -6.84 -31.94
N GLU A 216 0.12 -7.90 -32.73
CA GLU A 216 -1.00 -8.65 -33.29
C GLU A 216 -1.89 -9.27 -32.20
N ALA A 217 -1.30 -9.79 -31.12
CA ALA A 217 -2.04 -10.31 -29.98
C ALA A 217 -2.86 -9.21 -29.27
N VAL A 218 -2.26 -8.04 -29.03
CA VAL A 218 -2.95 -6.88 -28.45
C VAL A 218 -4.09 -6.41 -29.35
N VAL A 219 -3.87 -6.30 -30.66
CA VAL A 219 -4.91 -5.94 -31.62
C VAL A 219 -6.05 -6.96 -31.62
N SER A 220 -5.72 -8.25 -31.51
CA SER A 220 -6.72 -9.32 -31.46
C SER A 220 -7.56 -9.25 -30.18
N LEU A 221 -6.94 -8.97 -29.03
CA LEU A 221 -7.61 -8.76 -27.75
C LEU A 221 -8.61 -7.60 -27.79
N MET A 222 -8.26 -6.49 -28.47
CA MET A 222 -9.13 -5.32 -28.60
C MET A 222 -10.30 -5.51 -29.58
N LYS A 223 -10.24 -6.52 -30.45
CA LYS A 223 -11.31 -6.84 -31.41
C LYS A 223 -12.36 -7.79 -30.86
N LEU A 224 -12.15 -8.36 -29.67
CA LEU A 224 -13.13 -9.22 -29.03
C LEU A 224 -14.41 -8.44 -28.70
N PRO A 225 -15.60 -9.05 -28.78
CA PRO A 225 -16.86 -8.43 -28.40
C PRO A 225 -16.99 -8.42 -26.87
N LEU A 226 -16.33 -7.48 -26.20
CA LEU A 226 -16.23 -7.39 -24.74
C LEU A 226 -17.19 -6.35 -24.16
N ASP A 227 -17.67 -6.57 -22.95
CA ASP A 227 -18.30 -5.50 -22.16
C ASP A 227 -17.26 -4.48 -21.65
N GLU A 228 -17.73 -3.41 -20.99
CA GLU A 228 -16.86 -2.32 -20.50
C GLU A 228 -15.74 -2.82 -19.57
N TYR A 229 -16.05 -3.73 -18.64
CA TYR A 229 -15.09 -4.19 -17.63
C TYR A 229 -14.21 -5.33 -18.16
N GLU A 230 -14.74 -6.20 -19.01
CA GLU A 230 -13.96 -7.16 -19.77
C GLU A 230 -12.96 -6.47 -20.70
N HIS A 231 -13.34 -5.34 -21.31
CA HIS A 231 -12.44 -4.52 -22.11
C HIS A 231 -11.31 -3.93 -21.27
N LYS A 232 -11.58 -3.46 -20.04
CA LYS A 232 -10.53 -3.03 -19.09
C LYS A 232 -9.57 -4.17 -18.76
N PHE A 233 -10.07 -5.38 -18.53
CA PHE A 233 -9.20 -6.55 -18.33
C PHE A 233 -8.36 -6.88 -19.57
N SER A 234 -8.96 -6.78 -20.76
CA SER A 234 -8.25 -6.94 -22.05
C SER A 234 -7.12 -5.93 -22.22
N GLN A 235 -7.33 -4.66 -21.82
CA GLN A 235 -6.29 -3.62 -21.78
C GLN A 235 -5.16 -3.97 -20.83
N ALA A 236 -5.49 -4.43 -19.62
CA ALA A 236 -4.50 -4.85 -18.63
C ALA A 236 -3.68 -6.06 -19.12
N LEU A 237 -4.34 -7.05 -19.74
CA LEU A 237 -3.69 -8.21 -20.35
C LEU A 237 -2.77 -7.80 -21.51
N GLY A 238 -3.21 -6.90 -22.37
CA GLY A 238 -2.41 -6.35 -23.45
C GLY A 238 -1.17 -5.60 -22.95
N GLY A 239 -1.30 -4.81 -21.88
CA GLY A 239 -0.19 -4.15 -21.21
C GLY A 239 0.85 -5.14 -20.70
N LEU A 240 0.41 -6.24 -20.08
CA LEU A 240 1.28 -7.33 -19.64
C LEU A 240 1.97 -8.03 -20.82
N ILE A 241 1.26 -8.33 -21.92
CA ILE A 241 1.84 -8.95 -23.13
C ILE A 241 3.01 -8.15 -23.69
N LEU A 242 2.88 -6.81 -23.71
CA LEU A 242 3.92 -5.92 -24.23
C LEU A 242 5.15 -5.83 -23.31
N LYS A 243 4.96 -6.00 -21.99
CA LYS A 243 6.00 -5.73 -20.98
C LYS A 243 6.71 -6.96 -20.48
N LEU A 244 6.01 -8.09 -20.33
CA LEU A 244 6.54 -9.31 -19.73
C LEU A 244 7.51 -10.05 -20.67
N MET A 245 8.53 -10.63 -20.06
CA MET A 245 9.46 -11.55 -20.72
C MET A 245 8.75 -12.86 -21.05
N ARG A 246 9.26 -13.60 -22.04
CA ARG A 246 8.65 -14.89 -22.44
C ARG A 246 8.77 -15.95 -21.33
N VAL A 247 9.85 -15.89 -20.57
CA VAL A 247 10.22 -16.79 -19.48
C VAL A 247 10.49 -15.92 -18.24
N PRO A 248 10.25 -16.40 -17.01
CA PRO A 248 10.62 -15.68 -15.79
C PRO A 248 12.11 -15.31 -15.79
N MET A 249 12.42 -14.16 -15.17
CA MET A 249 13.79 -13.78 -14.84
C MET A 249 14.17 -14.42 -13.50
N ASP A 250 15.44 -14.79 -13.34
CA ASP A 250 15.94 -15.37 -12.09
C ASP A 250 16.25 -14.28 -11.05
N GLU A 251 16.44 -13.04 -11.49
CA GLU A 251 16.74 -11.90 -10.64
C GLU A 251 15.50 -11.32 -9.94
N ASP A 252 15.67 -10.95 -8.67
CA ASP A 252 14.65 -10.25 -7.92
C ASP A 252 14.43 -8.82 -8.46
N ALA A 253 13.19 -8.49 -8.80
CA ALA A 253 12.82 -7.12 -9.16
C ALA A 253 12.84 -6.20 -7.93
N ASN A 254 13.54 -5.07 -8.06
CA ASN A 254 13.45 -3.97 -7.09
C ASN A 254 12.08 -3.27 -7.16
N GLU A 255 11.80 -2.30 -6.27
CA GLU A 255 10.49 -1.62 -6.22
C GLU A 255 10.15 -0.91 -7.55
N THR A 256 11.11 -0.22 -8.17
CA THR A 256 10.90 0.50 -9.44
C THR A 256 10.63 -0.44 -10.61
N GLU A 257 11.38 -1.53 -10.72
CA GLU A 257 11.17 -2.54 -11.75
C GLU A 257 9.86 -3.28 -11.54
N LEU A 258 9.53 -3.65 -10.29
CA LEU A 258 8.25 -4.24 -9.93
C LEU A 258 7.08 -3.36 -10.42
N CYS A 259 7.13 -2.07 -10.09
CA CYS A 259 6.12 -1.10 -10.52
C CYS A 259 6.05 -1.01 -12.05
N SER A 260 7.15 -0.70 -12.72
CA SER A 260 7.15 -0.37 -14.16
C SER A 260 6.97 -1.55 -15.11
N ARG A 261 7.35 -2.76 -14.71
CA ARG A 261 7.32 -3.96 -15.55
C ARG A 261 6.06 -4.81 -15.35
N PHE A 262 5.57 -4.89 -14.11
CA PHE A 262 4.51 -5.83 -13.74
C PHE A 262 3.22 -5.12 -13.32
N ILE A 263 3.32 -4.18 -12.37
CA ILE A 263 2.14 -3.62 -11.71
C ILE A 263 1.49 -2.52 -12.55
N ASP A 264 2.26 -1.55 -13.03
CA ASP A 264 1.78 -0.42 -13.81
C ASP A 264 1.03 -0.85 -15.09
N PRO A 265 1.56 -1.78 -15.92
CA PRO A 265 0.85 -2.20 -17.13
C PRO A 265 -0.51 -2.85 -16.82
N PHE A 266 -0.61 -3.53 -15.69
CA PHE A 266 -1.85 -4.15 -15.24
C PHE A 266 -2.83 -3.11 -14.69
N LEU A 267 -2.42 -2.34 -13.68
CA LEU A 267 -3.31 -1.39 -13.01
C LEU A 267 -3.76 -0.25 -13.93
N THR A 268 -2.89 0.23 -14.82
CA THR A 268 -3.25 1.27 -15.79
C THR A 268 -4.32 0.77 -16.75
N GLY A 269 -4.22 -0.46 -17.25
CA GLY A 269 -5.27 -1.05 -18.08
C GLY A 269 -6.62 -1.19 -17.36
N LEU A 270 -6.59 -1.43 -16.04
CA LEU A 270 -7.80 -1.62 -15.23
C LEU A 270 -8.45 -0.31 -14.76
N LEU A 271 -7.66 0.60 -14.20
CA LEU A 271 -8.15 1.69 -13.35
C LEU A 271 -7.82 3.09 -13.87
N ASP A 272 -7.02 3.19 -14.94
CA ASP A 272 -6.76 4.46 -15.62
C ASP A 272 -7.84 4.72 -16.67
N ALA A 273 -8.41 5.92 -16.66
CA ALA A 273 -9.36 6.38 -17.66
C ALA A 273 -9.25 7.92 -17.83
N PRO A 274 -8.19 8.40 -18.49
CA PRO A 274 -7.91 9.84 -18.63
C PRO A 274 -9.05 10.61 -19.29
N ASP A 275 -9.75 10.00 -20.26
CA ASP A 275 -10.92 10.59 -20.93
C ASP A 275 -12.11 10.79 -19.98
N GLN A 276 -12.17 10.01 -18.89
CA GLN A 276 -13.15 10.16 -17.82
C GLN A 276 -12.59 11.00 -16.65
N GLY A 277 -11.39 11.55 -16.82
CA GLY A 277 -10.66 12.31 -15.81
C GLY A 277 -10.14 11.45 -14.65
N ILE A 278 -10.05 10.13 -14.79
CA ILE A 278 -9.50 9.24 -13.77
C ILE A 278 -8.06 8.93 -14.14
N CYS A 279 -7.12 9.29 -13.26
CA CYS A 279 -5.70 9.09 -13.48
C CYS A 279 -5.08 8.24 -12.38
N LEU A 280 -4.44 7.13 -12.75
CA LEU A 280 -3.52 6.38 -11.93
C LEU A 280 -2.16 7.08 -11.91
N ARG A 281 -1.59 7.26 -10.72
CA ARG A 281 -0.36 8.03 -10.52
C ARG A 281 0.55 7.34 -9.52
N TRP A 282 1.77 7.04 -9.95
CA TRP A 282 2.89 6.76 -9.05
C TRP A 282 3.40 8.06 -8.46
N ILE A 283 3.28 8.22 -7.14
CA ILE A 283 3.63 9.47 -6.47
C ILE A 283 4.59 9.22 -5.30
N ASN A 284 5.37 10.24 -5.00
CA ASN A 284 6.09 10.36 -3.74
C ASN A 284 5.82 11.77 -3.19
N ASP A 285 4.53 12.09 -3.06
CA ASP A 285 4.04 13.41 -2.70
C ASP A 285 2.91 13.29 -1.65
N ALA A 286 2.66 14.38 -0.93
CA ALA A 286 1.59 14.46 0.05
C ALA A 286 0.22 14.22 -0.61
N THR A 287 -0.70 13.61 0.15
CA THR A 287 -2.08 13.40 -0.29
C THR A 287 -2.83 14.73 -0.45
N LEU A 288 -3.99 14.72 -1.10
CA LEU A 288 -4.79 15.95 -1.27
C LEU A 288 -5.24 16.51 0.09
N GLU A 289 -5.56 15.64 1.03
CA GLU A 289 -5.91 15.99 2.41
C GLU A 289 -4.71 16.64 3.11
N ALA A 290 -3.53 16.01 3.04
CA ALA A 290 -2.32 16.52 3.69
C ALA A 290 -1.81 17.85 3.11
N LYS A 291 -2.13 18.15 1.84
CA LYS A 291 -1.85 19.46 1.23
C LYS A 291 -2.83 20.55 1.66
N THR A 292 -4.05 20.16 2.04
CA THR A 292 -5.13 21.09 2.38
C THR A 292 -5.16 21.39 3.89
N TYR A 293 -4.79 20.42 4.72
CA TYR A 293 -4.94 20.48 6.17
C TYR A 293 -3.61 20.16 6.87
N ALA A 294 -3.19 21.03 7.80
CA ALA A 294 -1.89 20.94 8.47
C ALA A 294 -1.75 19.74 9.44
N ASP A 295 -2.87 19.19 9.91
CA ASP A 295 -2.89 18.18 10.98
C ASP A 295 -2.72 16.74 10.47
N PHE A 296 -2.56 16.55 9.16
CA PHE A 296 -2.46 15.23 8.54
C PHE A 296 -1.03 14.69 8.54
N THR A 297 -0.94 13.37 8.40
CA THR A 297 0.34 12.70 8.28
C THR A 297 1.09 13.22 7.04
N LYS A 298 2.39 13.48 7.18
CA LYS A 298 3.28 13.78 6.05
C LYS A 298 3.67 12.53 5.25
N ASN A 299 3.06 11.37 5.57
CA ASN A 299 3.30 10.14 4.84
C ASN A 299 2.81 10.29 3.41
N ARG A 300 3.49 9.59 2.50
CA ARG A 300 3.26 9.67 1.07
C ARG A 300 2.95 8.28 0.55
N PRO A 301 1.79 8.06 -0.09
CA PRO A 301 1.49 6.78 -0.71
C PRO A 301 2.40 6.60 -1.93
N ASN A 302 2.74 5.36 -2.28
CA ASN A 302 3.45 5.07 -3.54
C ASN A 302 2.53 5.27 -4.76
N LEU A 303 1.24 4.96 -4.60
CA LEU A 303 0.25 4.93 -5.66
C LEU A 303 -1.01 5.71 -5.24
N CYS A 304 -1.58 6.48 -6.16
CA CYS A 304 -2.85 7.15 -5.98
C CYS A 304 -3.66 7.11 -7.28
N ILE A 305 -4.98 6.86 -7.19
CA ILE A 305 -5.91 7.02 -8.31
C ILE A 305 -6.78 8.22 -7.99
N THR A 306 -6.81 9.20 -8.89
CA THR A 306 -7.44 10.50 -8.64
C THR A 306 -8.33 10.90 -9.80
N LYS A 307 -9.52 11.43 -9.48
CA LYS A 307 -10.42 12.08 -10.41
C LYS A 307 -10.07 13.57 -10.53
N CYS A 308 -9.87 14.06 -11.74
CA CYS A 308 -9.72 15.47 -12.05
C CYS A 308 -11.06 16.09 -12.45
N CYS A 309 -11.13 17.42 -12.33
CA CYS A 309 -12.22 18.24 -12.83
C CYS A 309 -11.59 19.43 -13.57
N GLY A 310 -11.52 19.33 -14.90
CA GLY A 310 -10.68 20.21 -15.71
C GLY A 310 -9.20 19.99 -15.38
N VAL A 311 -8.48 21.06 -15.07
CA VAL A 311 -7.03 21.02 -14.80
C VAL A 311 -6.67 20.76 -13.32
N LYS A 312 -7.65 20.52 -12.46
CA LYS A 312 -7.44 20.34 -11.00
C LYS A 312 -7.82 18.95 -10.53
N TRP A 313 -7.05 18.42 -9.58
CA TRP A 313 -7.41 17.22 -8.82
C TRP A 313 -8.62 17.52 -7.93
N LYS A 314 -9.62 16.64 -7.96
CA LYS A 314 -10.87 16.82 -7.22
C LYS A 314 -11.03 15.80 -6.10
N SER A 315 -10.89 14.51 -6.42
CA SER A 315 -11.06 13.44 -5.42
C SER A 315 -10.15 12.25 -5.66
N SER A 316 -9.54 11.73 -4.61
CA SER A 316 -8.80 10.49 -4.54
C SER A 316 -9.77 9.32 -4.44
N LEU A 317 -9.70 8.40 -5.39
CA LEU A 317 -10.53 7.20 -5.46
C LEU A 317 -9.84 5.98 -4.85
N ALA A 318 -8.51 5.98 -4.85
CA ALA A 318 -7.70 4.90 -4.31
C ALA A 318 -6.34 5.36 -3.82
N TYR A 319 -5.78 4.62 -2.86
CA TYR A 319 -4.39 4.75 -2.41
C TYR A 319 -3.71 3.40 -2.34
N GLY A 320 -2.39 3.37 -2.57
CA GLY A 320 -1.63 2.15 -2.45
C GLY A 320 -0.17 2.28 -2.07
N GLU A 321 0.35 1.16 -1.61
CA GLU A 321 1.73 0.96 -1.15
C GLU A 321 2.33 -0.27 -1.82
N VAL A 322 3.62 -0.20 -2.14
CA VAL A 322 4.34 -1.26 -2.84
C VAL A 322 5.57 -1.67 -2.07
N LYS A 323 5.80 -2.98 -1.99
CA LYS A 323 7.04 -3.55 -1.49
C LYS A 323 7.54 -4.67 -2.40
N PRO A 324 8.85 -4.75 -2.68
CA PRO A 324 9.42 -5.85 -3.46
C PRO A 324 9.35 -7.18 -2.69
N ALA A 325 9.46 -8.30 -3.41
CA ALA A 325 9.32 -9.64 -2.85
C ALA A 325 10.32 -9.93 -1.71
N ILE A 326 11.55 -9.40 -1.80
CA ILE A 326 12.57 -9.52 -0.75
C ILE A 326 12.11 -8.98 0.62
N ARG A 327 11.12 -8.07 0.65
CA ARG A 327 10.57 -7.49 1.88
C ARG A 327 9.37 -8.27 2.42
N GLU A 328 8.92 -9.34 1.78
CA GLU A 328 7.74 -10.10 2.21
C GLU A 328 7.86 -10.66 3.63
N LYS A 329 9.05 -11.13 4.00
CA LYS A 329 9.31 -11.65 5.36
C LYS A 329 9.37 -10.54 6.42
N ASN A 330 9.36 -9.27 6.03
CA ASN A 330 9.33 -8.14 6.95
C ASN A 330 7.88 -7.76 7.27
N HIS A 331 7.22 -8.58 8.09
CA HIS A 331 5.81 -8.39 8.43
C HIS A 331 5.51 -7.04 9.08
N PHE A 332 6.45 -6.47 9.84
CA PHE A 332 6.30 -5.13 10.42
C PHE A 332 6.08 -4.09 9.32
N SER A 333 6.92 -4.11 8.27
CA SER A 333 6.77 -3.21 7.13
C SER A 333 5.46 -3.42 6.40
N LEU A 334 5.05 -4.68 6.16
CA LEU A 334 3.78 -4.97 5.50
C LEU A 334 2.57 -4.47 6.30
N CYS A 335 2.57 -4.66 7.62
CA CYS A 335 1.50 -4.15 8.48
C CYS A 335 1.49 -2.61 8.53
N LYS A 336 2.67 -1.98 8.55
CA LYS A 336 2.80 -0.52 8.50
C LYS A 336 2.25 0.04 7.18
N ASP A 337 2.54 -0.61 6.06
CA ASP A 337 2.02 -0.20 4.75
C ASP A 337 0.51 -0.38 4.66
N LEU A 338 -0.05 -1.48 5.18
CA LEU A 338 -1.50 -1.65 5.25
C LEU A 338 -2.16 -0.56 6.12
N LEU A 339 -1.57 -0.25 7.28
CA LEU A 339 -2.07 0.81 8.16
C LEU A 339 -2.06 2.18 7.45
N LYS A 340 -0.99 2.50 6.71
CA LYS A 340 -0.91 3.72 5.89
C LYS A 340 -2.04 3.76 4.85
N VAL A 341 -2.19 2.70 4.05
CA VAL A 341 -3.25 2.61 3.02
C VAL A 341 -4.63 2.81 3.66
N ALA A 342 -4.90 2.15 4.78
CA ALA A 342 -6.17 2.25 5.48
C ALA A 342 -6.44 3.68 5.98
N VAL A 343 -5.44 4.33 6.57
CA VAL A 343 -5.54 5.71 7.05
C VAL A 343 -5.73 6.69 5.88
N PHE A 344 -4.97 6.57 4.79
CA PHE A 344 -5.17 7.41 3.60
C PHE A 344 -6.59 7.26 3.03
N CYS A 345 -7.08 6.03 2.95
CA CYS A 345 -8.44 5.76 2.48
C CYS A 345 -9.49 6.40 3.41
N LYS A 346 -9.27 6.34 4.73
CA LYS A 346 -10.15 6.92 5.74
C LYS A 346 -10.17 8.44 5.66
N ASP A 347 -8.98 9.03 5.53
CA ASP A 347 -8.83 10.47 5.40
C ASP A 347 -9.57 11.00 4.16
N ALA A 348 -9.52 10.26 3.04
CA ALA A 348 -10.33 10.56 1.85
C ALA A 348 -11.84 10.43 2.09
N LEU A 349 -12.31 9.37 2.78
CA LEU A 349 -13.72 9.24 3.16
C LEU A 349 -14.19 10.48 3.94
N ASP A 350 -13.44 10.86 4.95
CA ASP A 350 -13.82 11.93 5.88
C ASP A 350 -13.76 13.32 5.24
N HIS A 351 -12.68 13.63 4.51
CA HIS A 351 -12.39 15.00 4.08
C HIS A 351 -12.78 15.29 2.65
N GLN A 352 -12.75 14.27 1.79
CA GLN A 352 -13.21 14.39 0.42
C GLN A 352 -14.66 13.92 0.25
N LEU A 353 -15.31 13.51 1.34
CA LEU A 353 -16.71 13.10 1.36
C LEU A 353 -16.96 11.94 0.40
N MET A 354 -16.16 10.88 0.50
CA MET A 354 -16.28 9.68 -0.33
C MET A 354 -17.20 8.65 0.33
N GLN A 355 -17.96 7.91 -0.47
CA GLN A 355 -18.78 6.78 -0.01
C GLN A 355 -17.94 5.53 0.25
N GLY A 356 -16.91 5.36 -0.57
CA GLY A 356 -15.93 4.29 -0.48
C GLY A 356 -14.59 4.75 -1.04
N THR A 357 -13.51 4.12 -0.59
CA THR A 357 -12.17 4.32 -1.15
C THR A 357 -11.49 2.97 -1.34
N LEU A 358 -10.81 2.79 -2.47
CA LEU A 358 -10.09 1.55 -2.77
C LEU A 358 -8.68 1.59 -2.15
N GLY A 359 -8.37 0.61 -1.31
CA GLY A 359 -7.01 0.38 -0.80
C GLY A 359 -6.28 -0.67 -1.63
N ILE A 360 -5.03 -0.40 -2.02
CA ILE A 360 -4.20 -1.30 -2.81
C ILE A 360 -2.90 -1.60 -2.06
N GLN A 361 -2.67 -2.86 -1.71
CA GLN A 361 -1.41 -3.29 -1.09
C GLN A 361 -0.70 -4.27 -2.01
N ILE A 362 0.53 -3.94 -2.39
CA ILE A 362 1.33 -4.75 -3.31
C ILE A 362 2.56 -5.29 -2.58
N THR A 363 2.77 -6.61 -2.65
CA THR A 363 3.95 -7.29 -2.11
C THR A 363 4.48 -8.28 -3.14
N GLY A 364 5.68 -8.00 -3.66
CA GLY A 364 6.11 -8.61 -4.91
C GLY A 364 5.04 -8.39 -5.99
N ARG A 365 4.69 -9.44 -6.72
CA ARG A 365 3.63 -9.39 -7.75
C ARG A 365 2.23 -9.67 -7.22
N THR A 366 2.05 -9.81 -5.92
CA THR A 366 0.74 -10.04 -5.33
C THR A 366 0.10 -8.71 -4.96
N ILE A 367 -1.09 -8.47 -5.49
CA ILE A 367 -1.90 -7.28 -5.24
C ILE A 367 -3.10 -7.69 -4.39
N LYS A 368 -3.28 -7.04 -3.24
CA LYS A 368 -4.49 -7.13 -2.43
C LYS A 368 -5.31 -5.85 -2.62
N PHE A 369 -6.55 -6.03 -3.03
CA PHE A 369 -7.53 -4.95 -3.16
C PHE A 369 -8.46 -4.96 -1.96
N TYR A 370 -8.69 -3.79 -1.39
CA TYR A 370 -9.58 -3.60 -0.25
C TYR A 370 -10.57 -2.48 -0.55
N LEU A 371 -11.79 -2.58 -0.03
CA LEU A 371 -12.74 -1.48 0.00
C LEU A 371 -12.84 -0.95 1.43
N LEU A 372 -12.57 0.34 1.62
CA LEU A 372 -12.86 1.02 2.88
C LEU A 372 -14.18 1.79 2.79
N THR A 373 -15.06 1.62 3.76
CA THR A 373 -16.37 2.27 3.87
C THR A 373 -16.72 2.64 5.31
N LEU A 374 -17.77 3.44 5.50
CA LEU A 374 -18.28 3.86 6.82
C LEU A 374 -19.77 3.48 6.99
N PRO A 375 -20.08 2.22 7.34
CA PRO A 375 -21.46 1.76 7.47
C PRO A 375 -22.23 2.37 8.66
N ALA A 376 -21.54 2.74 9.75
CA ALA A 376 -22.15 3.30 10.95
C ALA A 376 -21.18 4.27 11.64
N LYS A 377 -21.70 5.12 12.54
CA LYS A 377 -20.90 6.13 13.26
C LYS A 377 -19.67 5.51 13.94
N GLY A 378 -18.49 6.00 13.56
CA GLY A 378 -17.20 5.57 14.09
C GLY A 378 -16.77 4.15 13.75
N LEU A 379 -17.54 3.42 12.94
CA LEU A 379 -17.24 2.07 12.50
C LEU A 379 -16.84 2.09 11.03
N TYR A 380 -15.56 2.26 10.76
CA TYR A 380 -15.02 2.12 9.41
C TYR A 380 -14.74 0.64 9.16
N VAL A 381 -15.05 0.16 7.97
CA VAL A 381 -14.84 -1.24 7.59
C VAL A 381 -13.97 -1.29 6.35
N MET A 382 -12.83 -1.98 6.46
CA MET A 382 -11.93 -2.30 5.36
C MET A 382 -12.08 -3.77 5.01
N ILE A 383 -12.73 -4.09 3.90
CA ILE A 383 -12.96 -5.48 3.48
C ILE A 383 -12.04 -5.86 2.32
N GLU A 384 -11.36 -7.00 2.41
CA GLU A 384 -10.58 -7.55 1.29
C GLU A 384 -11.52 -7.98 0.15
N LEU A 385 -11.36 -7.38 -1.02
CA LEU A 385 -12.11 -7.71 -2.22
C LEU A 385 -11.52 -8.93 -2.91
N ALA A 386 -10.23 -8.91 -3.22
CA ALA A 386 -9.51 -10.03 -3.83
C ALA A 386 -8.00 -9.88 -3.66
N THR A 387 -7.32 -11.02 -3.77
CA THR A 387 -5.87 -11.11 -3.91
C THR A 387 -5.57 -11.62 -5.32
N ILE A 388 -4.83 -10.84 -6.11
CA ILE A 388 -4.46 -11.16 -7.50
C ILE A 388 -2.94 -11.29 -7.58
N LYS A 389 -2.43 -12.38 -8.15
CA LYS A 389 -0.99 -12.57 -8.42
C LYS A 389 -0.69 -12.27 -9.89
N ILE A 390 0.12 -11.25 -10.14
CA ILE A 390 0.52 -10.88 -11.49
C ILE A 390 1.53 -11.90 -12.06
N PRO A 391 1.37 -12.33 -13.32
CA PRO A 391 2.27 -13.26 -14.00
C PRO A 391 3.73 -12.81 -13.99
N ASP A 392 4.65 -13.77 -13.87
CA ASP A 392 6.08 -13.53 -14.04
C ASP A 392 6.46 -13.32 -15.50
N SER A 393 5.74 -14.00 -16.39
CA SER A 393 6.12 -14.17 -17.77
C SER A 393 4.91 -14.40 -18.66
N LEU A 394 5.13 -14.39 -19.97
CA LEU A 394 4.09 -14.76 -20.94
C LEU A 394 3.60 -16.21 -20.76
N GLN A 395 4.45 -17.13 -20.29
CA GLN A 395 4.08 -18.52 -20.03
C GLN A 395 3.03 -18.68 -18.92
N ASP A 396 2.94 -17.70 -18.01
CA ASP A 396 2.01 -17.72 -16.89
C ASP A 396 0.68 -17.03 -17.22
N LEU A 397 0.58 -16.29 -18.33
CA LEU A 397 -0.66 -15.62 -18.75
C LEU A 397 -1.87 -16.57 -18.88
N PRO A 398 -1.75 -17.80 -19.42
CA PRO A 398 -2.90 -18.71 -19.48
C PRO A 398 -3.51 -19.02 -18.10
N ARG A 399 -2.67 -19.07 -17.06
CA ARG A 399 -3.12 -19.30 -15.67
C ARG A 399 -3.74 -18.04 -15.05
N PHE A 400 -3.51 -16.88 -15.64
CA PHE A 400 -3.98 -15.59 -15.16
C PHE A 400 -5.37 -15.21 -15.70
N VAL A 401 -5.73 -15.59 -16.93
CA VAL A 401 -7.04 -15.27 -17.51
C VAL A 401 -8.22 -15.69 -16.61
N PRO A 402 -8.18 -16.84 -15.91
CA PRO A 402 -9.23 -17.22 -14.95
C PRO A 402 -9.42 -16.27 -13.74
N GLU A 403 -8.54 -15.29 -13.52
CA GLU A 403 -8.73 -14.22 -12.51
C GLU A 403 -9.75 -13.17 -12.95
N LEU A 404 -10.20 -13.19 -14.20
CA LEU A 404 -11.18 -12.23 -14.75
C LEU A 404 -12.38 -11.96 -13.82
N PRO A 405 -13.06 -12.96 -13.21
CA PRO A 405 -14.20 -12.68 -12.33
C PRO A 405 -13.84 -11.89 -11.06
N ASN A 406 -12.63 -12.07 -10.54
CA ASN A 406 -12.12 -11.29 -9.42
C ASN A 406 -11.86 -9.84 -9.84
N VAL A 407 -11.29 -9.65 -11.04
CA VAL A 407 -11.09 -8.31 -11.62
C VAL A 407 -12.43 -7.61 -11.88
N LEU A 408 -13.40 -8.28 -12.49
CA LEU A 408 -14.74 -7.72 -12.74
C LEU A 408 -15.43 -7.29 -11.44
N LYS A 409 -15.23 -8.04 -10.35
CA LYS A 409 -15.72 -7.67 -9.01
C LYS A 409 -15.05 -6.39 -8.49
N ILE A 410 -13.73 -6.27 -8.65
CA ILE A 410 -13.00 -5.06 -8.23
C ILE A 410 -13.46 -3.84 -9.04
N LEU A 411 -13.59 -3.96 -10.36
CA LEU A 411 -14.02 -2.86 -11.24
C LEU A 411 -15.45 -2.38 -10.93
N ASP A 412 -16.37 -3.32 -10.70
CA ASP A 412 -17.75 -3.00 -10.28
C ASP A 412 -17.77 -2.20 -8.98
N VAL A 413 -17.03 -2.67 -7.97
CA VAL A 413 -16.95 -1.98 -6.67
C VAL A 413 -16.29 -0.61 -6.82
N PHE A 414 -15.19 -0.53 -7.58
CA PHE A 414 -14.47 0.72 -7.81
C PHE A 414 -15.36 1.78 -8.47
N HIS A 415 -16.05 1.45 -9.56
CA HIS A 415 -16.90 2.44 -10.25
C HIS A 415 -18.17 2.80 -9.47
N ARG A 416 -18.77 1.83 -8.77
CA ARG A 416 -20.07 2.03 -8.11
C ARG A 416 -19.96 2.62 -6.70
N VAL A 417 -18.92 2.25 -5.96
CA VAL A 417 -18.79 2.59 -4.53
C VAL A 417 -17.72 3.64 -4.27
N CYS A 418 -16.63 3.69 -5.07
CA CYS A 418 -15.58 4.71 -4.92
C CYS A 418 -15.98 6.04 -5.57
N VAL A 419 -17.07 6.62 -5.06
CA VAL A 419 -17.66 7.87 -5.54
C VAL A 419 -17.95 8.81 -4.36
N PRO A 420 -18.11 10.12 -4.58
CA PRO A 420 -18.53 11.05 -3.52
C PRO A 420 -19.89 10.65 -2.92
N VAL A 421 -20.08 10.89 -1.61
CA VAL A 421 -21.38 10.67 -0.95
C VAL A 421 -22.44 11.63 -1.51
N ILE A 422 -23.66 11.12 -1.58
CA ILE A 422 -24.84 11.92 -1.95
C ILE A 422 -25.34 12.69 -0.72
N ASP A 423 -25.45 12.02 0.43
CA ASP A 423 -25.89 12.63 1.70
C ASP A 423 -24.69 13.04 2.56
N VAL A 424 -24.21 14.26 2.33
CA VAL A 424 -23.06 14.84 3.04
C VAL A 424 -23.33 15.04 4.53
N ALA A 425 -24.56 15.39 4.92
CA ALA A 425 -24.89 15.71 6.31
C ALA A 425 -24.84 14.45 7.18
N SER A 426 -25.46 13.37 6.70
CA SER A 426 -25.41 12.07 7.38
C SER A 426 -23.98 11.53 7.45
N ALA A 427 -23.23 11.61 6.35
CA ALA A 427 -21.85 11.13 6.31
C ALA A 427 -20.97 11.85 7.36
N LYS A 428 -21.01 13.19 7.42
CA LYS A 428 -20.24 13.97 8.40
C LYS A 428 -20.56 13.62 9.86
N ASN A 429 -21.81 13.27 10.16
CA ASN A 429 -22.22 12.89 11.51
C ASN A 429 -21.68 11.53 11.96
N ARG A 430 -21.23 10.71 11.01
CA ARG A 430 -20.67 9.36 11.26
C ARG A 430 -19.16 9.37 11.49
N TYR A 431 -18.45 10.42 11.10
CA TYR A 431 -16.99 10.44 11.14
C TYR A 431 -16.43 10.41 12.56
N THR A 432 -15.27 9.76 12.71
CA THR A 432 -14.49 9.77 13.95
C THR A 432 -13.03 10.09 13.61
N PRO A 433 -12.41 11.07 14.28
CA PRO A 433 -11.03 11.47 13.99
C PRO A 433 -10.05 10.29 14.00
N THR A 434 -9.07 10.33 13.11
CA THR A 434 -7.96 9.38 13.11
C THR A 434 -7.09 9.59 14.35
N LEU A 435 -6.67 8.49 14.98
CA LEU A 435 -5.79 8.56 16.15
C LEU A 435 -4.44 9.18 15.73
N PRO A 436 -4.00 10.28 16.37
CA PRO A 436 -2.72 10.90 16.05
C PRO A 436 -1.54 9.95 16.24
N HIS A 437 -0.51 10.09 15.40
CA HIS A 437 0.66 9.20 15.40
C HIS A 437 1.33 9.05 16.79
N GLN A 438 1.47 10.17 17.51
CA GLN A 438 2.04 10.16 18.86
C GLN A 438 1.26 9.26 19.84
N LYS A 439 -0.07 9.25 19.75
CA LYS A 439 -0.93 8.37 20.57
C LYS A 439 -0.92 6.93 20.08
N PHE A 440 -0.74 6.72 18.78
CA PHE A 440 -0.57 5.39 18.22
C PHE A 440 0.72 4.73 18.73
N ASP A 441 1.83 5.46 18.79
CA ASP A 441 3.13 4.97 19.28
C ASP A 441 3.15 4.67 20.78
N GLN A 442 2.16 5.19 21.53
CA GLN A 442 1.93 4.81 22.93
C GLN A 442 1.30 3.42 23.06
N LEU A 443 0.58 2.95 22.04
CA LEU A 443 -0.11 1.66 22.04
C LEU A 443 0.72 0.53 21.41
N PHE A 444 1.52 0.86 20.38
CA PHE A 444 2.24 -0.14 19.60
C PHE A 444 3.75 0.03 19.66
N THR A 445 4.48 -1.08 19.77
CA THR A 445 5.94 -1.05 19.73
C THR A 445 6.44 -0.79 18.32
N ILE A 446 7.47 0.04 18.20
CA ILE A 446 8.21 0.27 16.95
C ILE A 446 9.25 -0.85 16.70
N SER A 447 9.41 -1.77 17.65
CA SER A 447 10.37 -2.88 17.60
C SER A 447 10.16 -3.76 16.36
N LYS A 448 11.22 -3.91 15.56
CA LYS A 448 11.23 -4.60 14.26
C LYS A 448 11.64 -6.07 14.43
N ASP A 449 10.79 -6.91 15.00
CA ASP A 449 11.04 -8.36 14.95
C ASP A 449 10.45 -8.97 13.67
N ARG A 450 11.31 -9.14 12.68
CA ARG A 450 10.96 -9.68 11.36
C ARG A 450 10.47 -11.14 11.41
N LYS A 451 10.64 -11.86 12.52
CA LYS A 451 10.29 -13.30 12.61
C LYS A 451 8.94 -13.56 13.27
N LYS A 452 8.30 -12.56 13.89
CA LYS A 452 7.02 -12.77 14.57
C LYS A 452 5.90 -13.15 13.59
N PRO A 453 4.95 -14.01 14.01
CA PRO A 453 3.82 -14.40 13.19
C PRO A 453 2.97 -13.18 12.83
N CYS A 454 2.40 -13.17 11.63
CA CYS A 454 1.58 -12.08 11.13
C CYS A 454 0.33 -12.60 10.43
N HIS A 455 -0.81 -11.94 10.67
CA HIS A 455 -2.07 -12.31 10.07
C HIS A 455 -2.09 -12.06 8.55
N LEU A 456 -1.27 -11.14 8.05
CA LEU A 456 -1.12 -10.84 6.62
C LEU A 456 -0.24 -11.85 5.86
N LYS A 457 0.30 -12.88 6.53
CA LYS A 457 1.14 -13.90 5.86
C LYS A 457 0.43 -14.47 4.63
N ILE A 458 1.04 -14.24 3.48
CA ILE A 458 0.74 -14.95 2.24
C ILE A 458 1.32 -16.35 2.42
N ARG A 459 0.47 -17.39 2.38
CA ARG A 459 0.97 -18.76 2.26
C ARG A 459 1.35 -18.94 0.79
N HIS A 460 2.64 -19.02 0.49
CA HIS A 460 3.08 -19.54 -0.80
C HIS A 460 2.74 -21.02 -0.84
N ASN A 461 2.00 -21.42 -1.88
CA ASN A 461 2.01 -22.81 -2.34
C ASN A 461 3.23 -23.00 -3.23
#